data_AF-R5W1L8-F1
#
_entry.id   AF-R5W1L8-F1
#
_cell.length_a   1.000
_cell.length_b   1.000
_cell.length_c   1.000
_cell.angle_alpha   90.00
_cell.angle_beta   90.00
_cell.angle_gamma   90.00
#
_symmetry.space_group_name_H-M   'P 1'
#
loop_
_entity.id
_entity.type
_entity.pdbx_description
1 polymer ?
#
loop_
_entity_poly.entity_id
_entity_poly.type
_entity_poly.pdbx_seq_one_letter_code
_entity_poly.pdbx_strand_id
1 'polypeptide(L)'
;MKKQSSSIKKGIICCLSLFCSLSIQAQKLGDYIEIDSVPAFIFYIDNTGKHGLAMSMPAVYSDMLKKIDKYVKKGLIDKRQAELSKKGNVIDIKNYEESGMLKPKNKQKLFENLIPKLTEKGEENAAIIEAYCKEQNILMQEHFPWEYWASQLGQGWFIPGDYELTLFAQFYSGGIGKDYHMGISFLTKRGKELSNNTRVQDALTSITSKGGLISSTAKYADCGFRTLHRIQKTMPKLTYWFELLDNLNGAYKELNVQTCAIHKF
;
A
#
# COMPACT_ATOMS: atom_id res chain seq x y z
N MET A 1 -34.75 64.39 -13.13
CA MET A 1 -33.75 64.79 -12.12
C MET A 1 -34.21 64.35 -10.73
N LYS A 2 -33.56 63.32 -10.15
CA LYS A 2 -33.05 63.29 -8.76
C LYS A 2 -32.36 61.93 -8.53
N LYS A 3 -31.15 62.03 -8.01
CA LYS A 3 -30.18 60.97 -7.65
C LYS A 3 -30.41 60.55 -6.18
N GLN A 4 -29.74 59.45 -5.81
CA GLN A 4 -29.43 58.95 -4.45
C GLN A 4 -30.57 58.20 -3.74
N SER A 5 -30.36 57.12 -2.98
CA SER A 5 -29.13 56.61 -2.36
C SER A 5 -29.20 55.10 -2.11
N SER A 6 -28.02 54.49 -2.03
CA SER A 6 -27.70 53.09 -1.79
C SER A 6 -27.95 52.59 -0.36
N SER A 7 -27.87 51.25 -0.25
CA SER A 7 -27.47 50.48 0.93
C SER A 7 -28.60 50.03 1.87
N ILE A 8 -28.97 48.76 1.75
CA ILE A 8 -28.89 47.71 2.80
C ILE A 8 -29.39 46.41 2.12
N LYS A 9 -28.48 45.75 1.40
CA LYS A 9 -28.62 44.34 1.00
C LYS A 9 -27.30 43.65 1.37
N LYS A 10 -27.10 43.46 2.67
CA LYS A 10 -26.04 42.61 3.23
C LYS A 10 -26.65 41.85 4.39
N GLY A 11 -26.78 40.54 4.21
CA GLY A 11 -27.27 39.65 5.25
C GLY A 11 -28.20 38.60 4.67
N ILE A 12 -27.60 37.57 4.06
CA ILE A 12 -27.99 36.14 4.01
C ILE A 12 -27.08 35.54 2.93
N ILE A 13 -25.81 35.38 3.29
CA ILE A 13 -24.90 34.42 2.65
C ILE A 13 -24.11 33.82 3.80
N CYS A 14 -24.63 32.76 4.39
CA CYS A 14 -23.87 31.76 5.11
C CYS A 14 -24.80 30.60 5.47
N CYS A 15 -24.24 29.39 5.59
CA CYS A 15 -24.90 28.15 6.03
C CYS A 15 -25.52 27.25 4.94
N LEU A 16 -24.76 26.96 3.87
CA LEU A 16 -24.99 25.76 3.05
C LEU A 16 -23.68 25.07 2.62
N SER A 17 -22.64 25.16 3.44
CA SER A 17 -21.60 24.11 3.46
C SER A 17 -22.08 23.05 4.45
N LEU A 18 -22.97 22.16 3.98
CA LEU A 18 -23.20 20.89 4.64
C LEU A 18 -21.82 20.24 4.84
N PHE A 19 -21.34 20.24 6.07
CA PHE A 19 -20.40 19.24 6.50
C PHE A 19 -21.06 17.90 6.20
N CYS A 20 -20.61 17.21 5.16
CA CYS A 20 -20.63 15.76 5.14
C CYS A 20 -19.71 15.30 6.29
N SER A 21 -20.15 15.49 7.53
CA SER A 21 -19.73 14.63 8.63
C SER A 21 -20.33 13.28 8.30
N LEU A 22 -19.64 12.55 7.40
CA LEU A 22 -19.77 11.12 7.28
C LEU A 22 -19.73 10.62 8.73
N SER A 23 -20.86 10.07 9.17
CA SER A 23 -20.91 9.26 10.37
C SER A 23 -19.88 8.15 10.16
N ILE A 24 -18.67 8.37 10.67
CA ILE A 24 -17.62 7.35 10.74
C ILE A 24 -18.20 6.30 11.68
N GLN A 25 -18.83 5.29 11.08
CA GLN A 25 -19.09 4.04 11.75
C GLN A 25 -17.76 3.63 12.37
N ALA A 26 -17.72 3.42 13.69
CA ALA A 26 -16.47 3.18 14.42
C ALA A 26 -15.68 2.07 13.74
N GLN A 27 -14.67 2.47 12.96
CA GLN A 27 -13.90 1.57 12.13
C GLN A 27 -13.01 0.70 13.02
N LYS A 28 -12.80 -0.54 12.62
CA LYS A 28 -11.99 -1.51 13.36
C LYS A 28 -10.88 -2.05 12.48
N LEU A 29 -9.81 -2.48 13.14
CA LEU A 29 -8.73 -3.20 12.48
C LEU A 29 -9.30 -4.44 11.78
N GLY A 30 -8.96 -4.60 10.51
CA GLY A 30 -9.42 -5.65 9.61
C GLY A 30 -10.78 -5.40 8.94
N ASP A 31 -11.43 -4.25 9.18
CA ASP A 31 -12.60 -3.87 8.41
C ASP A 31 -12.26 -3.67 6.93
N TYR A 32 -13.18 -4.08 6.06
CA TYR A 32 -13.13 -3.78 4.63
C TYR A 32 -13.67 -2.37 4.41
N ILE A 33 -12.98 -1.60 3.57
CA ILE A 33 -13.40 -0.26 3.16
C ILE A 33 -13.13 -0.09 1.66
N GLU A 34 -13.77 0.92 1.07
CA GLU A 34 -13.54 1.34 -0.30
C GLU A 34 -13.27 2.84 -0.31
N ILE A 35 -12.10 3.23 -0.82
CA ILE A 35 -11.65 4.62 -0.89
C ILE A 35 -11.35 4.89 -2.36
N ASP A 36 -11.98 5.89 -2.97
CA ASP A 36 -11.85 6.17 -4.42
C ASP A 36 -12.11 4.97 -5.34
N SER A 37 -13.07 4.11 -4.97
CA SER A 37 -13.37 2.83 -5.66
C SER A 37 -12.25 1.77 -5.55
N VAL A 38 -11.25 1.99 -4.71
CA VAL A 38 -10.16 1.04 -4.44
C VAL A 38 -10.50 0.23 -3.19
N PRO A 39 -10.65 -1.10 -3.31
CA PRO A 39 -10.90 -1.95 -2.15
C PRO A 39 -9.67 -2.01 -1.25
N ALA A 40 -9.90 -1.85 0.05
CA ALA A 40 -8.86 -1.79 1.07
C ALA A 40 -9.29 -2.40 2.40
N PHE A 41 -8.33 -2.61 3.29
CA PHE A 41 -8.61 -2.99 4.67
C PHE A 41 -7.82 -2.15 5.65
N ILE A 42 -8.42 -1.90 6.81
CA ILE A 42 -7.81 -1.09 7.87
C ILE A 42 -6.83 -1.96 8.63
N PHE A 43 -5.58 -1.51 8.77
CA PHE A 43 -4.56 -2.23 9.55
C PHE A 43 -3.95 -1.37 10.65
N TYR A 44 -4.26 -0.08 10.69
CA TYR A 44 -3.85 0.82 11.76
C TYR A 44 -4.93 1.86 12.03
N ILE A 45 -5.13 2.15 13.31
CA ILE A 45 -5.98 3.24 13.81
C ILE A 45 -5.17 3.92 14.91
N ASP A 46 -5.11 5.24 14.88
CA ASP A 46 -4.39 6.02 15.87
C ASP A 46 -5.10 6.05 17.24
N ASN A 47 -4.44 6.65 18.23
CA ASN A 47 -4.99 6.73 19.59
C ASN A 47 -6.28 7.58 19.69
N THR A 48 -6.57 8.40 18.68
CA THR A 48 -7.78 9.22 18.65
C THR A 48 -8.98 8.45 18.11
N GLY A 49 -8.74 7.35 17.39
CA GLY A 49 -9.76 6.58 16.70
C GLY A 49 -10.32 7.29 15.46
N LYS A 50 -9.79 8.46 15.10
CA LYS A 50 -10.27 9.29 13.99
C LYS A 50 -9.42 9.16 12.74
N HIS A 51 -8.15 8.78 12.90
CA HIS A 51 -7.24 8.62 11.79
C HIS A 51 -6.69 7.21 11.74
N GLY A 52 -6.39 6.74 10.54
CA GLY A 52 -5.88 5.40 10.34
C GLY A 52 -5.21 5.20 9.00
N LEU A 53 -4.74 3.98 8.80
CA LEU A 53 -4.16 3.53 7.55
C LEU A 53 -4.95 2.35 7.02
N ALA A 54 -5.32 2.44 5.75
CA ALA A 54 -5.91 1.36 4.98
C ALA A 54 -4.91 0.88 3.92
N MET A 55 -4.81 -0.43 3.73
CA MET A 55 -3.96 -1.05 2.71
C MET A 55 -4.84 -1.55 1.56
N SER A 56 -4.47 -1.22 0.32
CA SER A 56 -5.14 -1.72 -0.87
C SER A 56 -5.05 -3.26 -0.93
N MET A 57 -6.03 -3.89 -1.54
CA MET A 57 -5.95 -5.33 -1.82
C MET A 57 -4.85 -5.61 -2.85
N PRO A 58 -4.04 -6.66 -2.68
CA PRO A 58 -3.02 -7.02 -3.65
C PRO A 58 -3.64 -7.47 -4.98
N ALA A 59 -2.87 -7.28 -6.05
CA ALA A 59 -3.12 -7.84 -7.38
C ALA A 59 -3.44 -9.35 -7.34
N VAL A 60 -4.38 -9.75 -8.19
CA VAL A 60 -5.03 -11.07 -8.13
C VAL A 60 -4.26 -12.09 -8.97
N TYR A 61 -3.70 -13.13 -8.33
CA TYR A 61 -3.11 -14.28 -9.05
C TYR A 61 -4.16 -15.34 -9.43
N SER A 62 -3.81 -16.29 -10.31
CA SER A 62 -4.73 -17.22 -10.99
C SER A 62 -5.80 -17.91 -10.13
N ASP A 63 -5.46 -18.38 -8.93
CA ASP A 63 -6.45 -19.00 -8.02
C ASP A 63 -7.38 -17.98 -7.36
N MET A 64 -6.87 -16.77 -7.12
CA MET A 64 -7.67 -15.65 -6.64
C MET A 64 -8.55 -15.09 -7.78
N LEU A 65 -8.15 -15.18 -9.05
CA LEU A 65 -9.00 -14.82 -10.21
C LEU A 65 -10.25 -15.71 -10.26
N LYS A 66 -10.08 -17.03 -10.06
CA LYS A 66 -11.19 -18.00 -9.97
C LYS A 66 -12.12 -17.69 -8.80
N LYS A 67 -11.58 -17.26 -7.65
CA LYS A 67 -12.36 -16.83 -6.49
C LYS A 67 -13.11 -15.51 -6.74
N ILE A 68 -12.51 -14.56 -7.44
CA ILE A 68 -13.15 -13.30 -7.82
C ILE A 68 -14.36 -13.55 -8.71
N ASP A 69 -14.22 -14.39 -9.73
CA ASP A 69 -15.38 -14.73 -10.58
C ASP A 69 -16.50 -15.39 -9.77
N LYS A 70 -16.15 -16.20 -8.76
CA LYS A 70 -17.11 -16.77 -7.80
C LYS A 70 -17.75 -15.70 -6.91
N TYR A 71 -17.01 -14.68 -6.46
CA TYR A 71 -17.53 -13.59 -5.64
C TYR A 71 -18.44 -12.65 -6.44
N VAL A 72 -18.11 -12.36 -7.71
CA VAL A 72 -19.01 -11.64 -8.65
C VAL A 72 -20.31 -12.41 -8.82
N LYS A 73 -20.24 -13.72 -9.07
CA LYS A 73 -21.42 -14.58 -9.21
C LYS A 73 -22.29 -14.62 -7.95
N LYS A 74 -21.69 -14.44 -6.78
CA LYS A 74 -22.40 -14.38 -5.49
C LYS A 74 -22.90 -12.98 -5.12
N GLY A 75 -22.66 -11.96 -5.95
CA GLY A 75 -23.02 -10.57 -5.66
C GLY A 75 -22.24 -9.95 -4.50
N LEU A 76 -21.11 -10.53 -4.11
CA LEU A 76 -20.28 -10.03 -3.01
C LEU A 76 -19.37 -8.87 -3.45
N ILE A 77 -19.17 -8.73 -4.75
CA ILE A 77 -18.36 -7.69 -5.39
C ILE A 77 -19.00 -7.32 -6.72
N ASP A 78 -18.92 -6.04 -7.11
CA ASP A 78 -19.40 -5.61 -8.42
C ASP A 78 -18.39 -5.91 -9.54
N LYS A 79 -18.86 -5.84 -10.79
CA LYS A 79 -18.05 -6.15 -11.98
C LYS A 79 -16.89 -5.16 -12.19
N ARG A 80 -17.08 -3.88 -11.86
CA ARG A 80 -16.05 -2.83 -12.01
C ARG A 80 -14.92 -3.04 -11.00
N GLN A 81 -15.25 -3.40 -9.76
CA GLN A 81 -14.27 -3.75 -8.72
C GLN A 81 -13.49 -5.03 -9.07
N ALA A 82 -14.17 -6.01 -9.68
CA ALA A 82 -13.50 -7.21 -10.17
C ALA A 82 -12.49 -6.88 -11.27
N GLU A 83 -12.83 -6.02 -12.23
CA GLU A 83 -11.91 -5.56 -13.27
C GLU A 83 -10.70 -4.80 -12.71
N LEU A 84 -10.91 -3.90 -11.74
CA LEU A 84 -9.80 -3.19 -11.07
C LEU A 84 -8.86 -4.15 -10.32
N SER A 85 -9.42 -5.15 -9.63
CA SER A 85 -8.64 -6.15 -8.90
C SER A 85 -7.83 -7.03 -9.87
N LYS A 86 -8.41 -7.42 -11.01
CA LYS A 86 -7.73 -8.19 -12.06
C LYS A 86 -6.62 -7.41 -12.77
N LYS A 87 -6.75 -6.08 -12.84
CA LYS A 87 -5.76 -5.15 -13.42
C LYS A 87 -4.63 -4.76 -12.48
N GLY A 88 -4.64 -5.23 -11.22
CA GLY A 88 -3.50 -5.06 -10.32
C GLY A 88 -2.26 -5.67 -10.96
N ASN A 89 -1.39 -4.81 -11.50
CA ASN A 89 -0.18 -5.26 -12.19
C ASN A 89 0.77 -5.83 -11.14
N VAL A 90 0.96 -7.15 -11.14
CA VAL A 90 2.20 -7.73 -10.64
C VAL A 90 3.26 -7.27 -11.64
N ILE A 91 4.05 -6.24 -11.32
CA ILE A 91 5.26 -5.98 -12.12
C ILE A 91 6.20 -7.14 -11.82
N ASP A 92 6.35 -8.01 -12.81
CA ASP A 92 7.38 -9.02 -12.82
C ASP A 92 8.74 -8.30 -12.83
N ILE A 93 9.45 -8.37 -11.70
CA ILE A 93 10.75 -7.71 -11.50
C ILE A 93 11.74 -8.13 -12.60
N LYS A 94 11.64 -9.37 -13.12
CA LYS A 94 12.48 -9.83 -14.24
C LYS A 94 12.25 -9.00 -15.50
N ASN A 95 11.00 -8.73 -15.87
CA ASN A 95 10.68 -7.93 -17.06
C ASN A 95 11.05 -6.44 -16.88
N TYR A 96 10.98 -5.89 -15.66
CA TYR A 96 11.37 -4.51 -15.40
C TYR A 96 12.88 -4.31 -15.56
N GLU A 97 13.69 -5.24 -15.08
CA GLU A 97 15.16 -5.20 -15.24
C GLU A 97 15.60 -5.48 -16.69
N GLU A 98 14.88 -6.34 -17.41
CA GLU A 98 15.13 -6.66 -18.83
C GLU A 98 14.69 -5.54 -19.79
N SER A 99 13.78 -4.65 -19.37
CA SER A 99 13.23 -3.57 -20.22
C SER A 99 14.23 -2.45 -20.60
N GLY A 100 15.47 -2.49 -20.09
CA GLY A 100 16.55 -1.61 -20.54
C GLY A 100 16.37 -0.11 -20.24
N MET A 101 15.40 0.28 -19.41
CA MET A 101 15.01 1.69 -19.24
C MET A 101 16.03 2.57 -18.49
N LEU A 102 17.09 2.01 -17.89
CA LEU A 102 18.25 2.76 -17.40
C LEU A 102 19.51 1.86 -17.38
N LYS A 103 20.66 2.41 -17.80
CA LYS A 103 21.95 1.74 -17.59
C LYS A 103 22.23 1.60 -16.08
N PRO A 104 22.77 0.48 -15.59
CA PRO A 104 22.98 0.22 -14.15
C PRO A 104 23.69 1.36 -13.39
N LYS A 105 24.72 1.97 -13.99
CA LYS A 105 25.46 3.10 -13.39
C LYS A 105 24.62 4.37 -13.21
N ASN A 106 23.66 4.63 -14.09
CA ASN A 106 22.78 5.80 -13.99
C ASN A 106 21.70 5.57 -12.94
N LYS A 107 21.20 4.33 -12.83
CA LYS A 107 20.28 3.90 -11.76
C LYS A 107 20.94 4.04 -10.38
N GLN A 108 22.19 3.60 -10.24
CA GLN A 108 22.94 3.76 -8.99
C GLN A 108 23.04 5.24 -8.56
N LYS A 109 23.48 6.14 -9.44
CA LYS A 109 23.58 7.59 -9.14
C LYS A 109 22.24 8.23 -8.78
N LEU A 110 21.17 7.82 -9.45
CA LEU A 110 19.80 8.27 -9.14
C LEU A 110 19.46 7.97 -7.67
N PHE A 111 19.66 6.73 -7.24
CA PHE A 111 19.37 6.30 -5.87
C PHE A 111 20.37 6.88 -4.86
N GLU A 112 21.66 7.02 -5.18
CA GLU A 112 22.66 7.66 -4.30
C GLU A 112 22.22 9.08 -3.89
N ASN A 113 21.65 9.84 -4.83
CA ASN A 113 21.18 11.20 -4.57
C ASN A 113 19.79 11.25 -3.89
N LEU A 114 18.94 10.25 -4.15
CA LEU A 114 17.59 10.19 -3.61
C LEU A 114 17.57 9.65 -2.17
N ILE A 115 18.34 8.59 -1.87
CA ILE A 115 18.31 7.89 -0.58
C ILE A 115 18.46 8.81 0.63
N PRO A 116 19.42 9.76 0.67
CA PRO A 116 19.58 10.65 1.82
C PRO A 116 18.37 11.56 2.07
N LYS A 117 17.48 11.71 1.08
CA LYS A 117 16.25 12.51 1.17
C LYS A 117 15.06 11.67 1.68
N LEU A 118 15.09 10.34 1.52
CA LEU A 118 14.00 9.45 1.91
C LEU A 118 13.89 9.30 3.44
N THR A 119 12.68 9.02 3.88
CA THR A 119 12.30 8.84 5.28
C THR A 119 11.77 7.42 5.53
N GLU A 120 11.39 7.14 6.77
CA GLU A 120 10.70 5.89 7.11
C GLU A 120 9.23 5.86 6.67
N LYS A 121 8.63 6.99 6.28
CA LYS A 121 7.20 7.08 5.97
C LYS A 121 6.94 7.18 4.47
N GLY A 122 6.03 6.35 3.99
CA GLY A 122 5.68 6.28 2.59
C GLY A 122 5.05 7.57 2.04
N GLU A 123 4.20 8.22 2.82
CA GLU A 123 3.51 9.47 2.43
C GLU A 123 4.53 10.60 2.14
N GLU A 124 5.53 10.74 3.02
CA GLU A 124 6.61 11.72 2.85
C GLU A 124 7.48 11.34 1.64
N ASN A 125 7.80 10.05 1.48
CA ASN A 125 8.60 9.54 0.38
C ASN A 125 7.94 9.78 -0.99
N ALA A 126 6.62 9.60 -1.11
CA ALA A 126 5.90 9.86 -2.36
C ALA A 126 6.10 11.33 -2.81
N ALA A 127 5.98 12.28 -1.89
CA ALA A 127 6.21 13.69 -2.18
C ALA A 127 7.68 13.99 -2.55
N ILE A 128 8.63 13.37 -1.84
CA ILE A 128 10.07 13.49 -2.13
C ILE A 128 10.40 12.95 -3.53
N ILE A 129 9.88 11.78 -3.88
CA ILE A 129 10.12 11.13 -5.18
C ILE A 129 9.49 11.95 -6.31
N GLU A 130 8.28 12.47 -6.13
CA GLU A 130 7.63 13.33 -7.12
C GLU A 130 8.46 14.62 -7.35
N ALA A 131 8.89 15.28 -6.27
CA ALA A 131 9.73 16.47 -6.36
C ALA A 131 11.09 16.17 -7.03
N TYR A 132 11.70 15.03 -6.68
CA TYR A 132 12.95 14.58 -7.28
C TYR A 132 12.82 14.31 -8.78
N CYS A 133 11.72 13.67 -9.23
CA CYS A 133 11.47 13.46 -10.66
C CYS A 133 11.39 14.78 -11.42
N LYS A 134 10.73 15.79 -10.85
CA LYS A 134 10.65 17.15 -11.41
C LYS A 134 12.02 17.82 -11.46
N GLU A 135 12.79 17.74 -10.38
CA GLU A 135 14.15 18.31 -10.27
C GLU A 135 15.10 17.71 -11.31
N GLN A 136 15.06 16.39 -11.50
CA GLN A 136 15.92 15.67 -12.45
C GLN A 136 15.39 15.65 -13.89
N ASN A 137 14.20 16.21 -14.14
CA ASN A 137 13.50 16.18 -15.43
C ASN A 137 13.35 14.75 -15.98
N ILE A 138 12.83 13.84 -15.14
CA ILE A 138 12.60 12.43 -15.47
C ILE A 138 11.13 12.06 -15.22
N LEU A 139 10.66 11.00 -15.89
CA LEU A 139 9.27 10.54 -15.77
C LEU A 139 9.13 9.52 -14.64
N MET A 140 8.23 9.79 -13.69
CA MET A 140 7.98 8.90 -12.54
C MET A 140 7.53 7.50 -12.98
N GLN A 141 6.74 7.39 -14.06
CA GLN A 141 6.29 6.09 -14.60
C GLN A 141 7.44 5.19 -15.08
N GLU A 142 8.56 5.79 -15.50
CA GLU A 142 9.71 5.06 -16.08
C GLU A 142 10.72 4.64 -15.01
N HIS A 143 10.80 5.38 -13.90
CA HIS A 143 11.83 5.18 -12.88
C HIS A 143 11.28 4.69 -11.54
N PHE A 144 10.03 5.05 -11.22
CA PHE A 144 9.33 4.73 -9.99
C PHE A 144 7.89 4.27 -10.30
N PRO A 145 7.72 3.16 -11.05
CA PRO A 145 6.42 2.73 -11.55
C PRO A 145 5.42 2.42 -10.42
N TRP A 146 5.91 2.04 -9.24
CA TRP A 146 5.07 1.78 -8.06
C TRP A 146 4.47 3.06 -7.48
N GLU A 147 5.29 4.10 -7.35
CA GLU A 147 4.82 5.41 -6.89
C GLU A 147 3.87 6.03 -7.92
N TYR A 148 4.20 5.87 -9.21
CA TYR A 148 3.28 6.27 -10.28
C TYR A 148 1.95 5.53 -10.17
N TRP A 149 1.95 4.21 -10.04
CA TRP A 149 0.72 3.43 -9.85
C TRP A 149 -0.09 3.90 -8.63
N ALA A 150 0.54 4.08 -7.47
CA ALA A 150 -0.15 4.55 -6.27
C ALA A 150 -0.80 5.92 -6.50
N SER A 151 -0.11 6.84 -7.18
CA SER A 151 -0.66 8.16 -7.51
C SER A 151 -1.90 8.11 -8.44
N GLN A 152 -2.07 7.04 -9.22
CA GLN A 152 -3.24 6.85 -10.09
C GLN A 152 -4.47 6.31 -9.35
N LEU A 153 -4.35 5.90 -8.09
CA LEU A 153 -5.46 5.36 -7.29
C LEU A 153 -6.35 6.45 -6.70
N GLY A 154 -5.85 7.69 -6.58
CA GLY A 154 -6.54 8.81 -5.96
C GLY A 154 -5.60 9.63 -5.08
N GLN A 155 -6.08 10.76 -4.57
CA GLN A 155 -5.31 11.58 -3.63
C GLN A 155 -5.14 10.83 -2.31
N GLY A 156 -3.93 10.83 -1.75
CA GLY A 156 -3.66 10.21 -0.44
C GLY A 156 -3.20 8.75 -0.50
N TRP A 157 -3.13 8.16 -1.70
CA TRP A 157 -2.52 6.85 -1.93
C TRP A 157 -1.00 6.95 -2.15
N PHE A 158 -0.23 6.11 -1.46
CA PHE A 158 1.23 6.06 -1.55
C PHE A 158 1.79 4.64 -1.34
N ILE A 159 3.02 4.38 -1.77
CA ILE A 159 3.72 3.13 -1.44
C ILE A 159 4.22 3.21 0.01
N PRO A 160 3.94 2.20 0.86
CA PRO A 160 4.34 2.25 2.27
C PRO A 160 5.84 2.39 2.43
N GLY A 161 6.29 3.12 3.44
CA GLY A 161 7.67 3.08 3.91
C GLY A 161 7.84 2.04 5.01
N ASP A 162 9.03 2.01 5.61
CA ASP A 162 9.34 1.09 6.70
C ASP A 162 8.42 1.27 7.93
N TYR A 163 7.95 2.49 8.18
CA TYR A 163 7.01 2.79 9.26
C TYR A 163 5.67 2.07 9.03
N GLU A 164 5.04 2.25 7.88
CA GLU A 164 3.75 1.63 7.58
C GLU A 164 3.85 0.10 7.49
N LEU A 165 4.96 -0.42 6.96
CA LEU A 165 5.20 -1.87 6.93
C LEU A 165 5.45 -2.45 8.33
N THR A 166 6.05 -1.68 9.24
CA THR A 166 6.17 -2.06 10.66
C THR A 166 4.81 -2.11 11.33
N LEU A 167 3.95 -1.12 11.11
CA LEU A 167 2.57 -1.13 11.62
C LEU A 167 1.78 -2.33 11.06
N PHE A 168 1.93 -2.65 9.77
CA PHE A 168 1.31 -3.82 9.17
C PHE A 168 1.80 -5.13 9.81
N ALA A 169 3.12 -5.28 10.01
CA ALA A 169 3.67 -6.44 10.69
C ALA A 169 3.18 -6.54 12.14
N GLN A 170 3.08 -5.43 12.87
CA GLN A 170 2.49 -5.42 14.22
C GLN A 170 1.03 -5.85 14.22
N PHE A 171 0.22 -5.33 13.30
CA PHE A 171 -1.17 -5.73 13.13
C PHE A 171 -1.32 -7.24 12.88
N TYR A 172 -0.51 -7.78 11.97
CA TYR A 172 -0.65 -9.14 11.51
C TYR A 172 0.08 -10.16 12.41
N SER A 173 1.37 -9.96 12.71
CA SER A 173 2.24 -10.87 13.46
C SER A 173 2.62 -10.42 14.87
N GLY A 174 2.24 -9.21 15.28
CA GLY A 174 2.62 -8.63 16.57
C GLY A 174 3.96 -7.91 16.58
N GLY A 175 4.73 -7.94 15.48
CA GLY A 175 6.00 -7.21 15.35
C GLY A 175 6.92 -7.70 14.23
N ILE A 176 8.12 -7.12 14.18
CA ILE A 176 9.20 -7.44 13.23
C ILE A 176 10.35 -8.17 13.95
N GLY A 177 10.94 -9.16 13.30
CA GLY A 177 12.11 -9.89 13.77
C GLY A 177 11.78 -11.25 14.37
N LYS A 178 12.83 -12.01 14.70
CA LYS A 178 12.76 -13.43 15.11
C LYS A 178 11.94 -13.67 16.38
N ASP A 179 11.81 -12.65 17.24
CA ASP A 179 11.06 -12.76 18.50
C ASP A 179 9.55 -12.77 18.28
N TYR A 180 9.07 -12.32 17.11
CA TYR A 180 7.64 -12.30 16.75
C TYR A 180 7.26 -13.46 15.82
N HIS A 181 7.88 -14.62 16.02
CA HIS A 181 7.64 -15.77 15.17
C HIS A 181 6.27 -16.41 15.42
N MET A 182 5.63 -16.86 14.35
CA MET A 182 4.32 -17.51 14.36
C MET A 182 4.38 -18.88 13.71
N GLY A 183 3.60 -19.84 14.21
CA GLY A 183 3.40 -21.12 13.53
C GLY A 183 2.52 -20.99 12.27
N ILE A 184 2.66 -21.91 11.32
CA ILE A 184 1.83 -21.93 10.09
C ILE A 184 0.32 -21.95 10.36
N SER A 185 -0.10 -22.69 11.39
CA SER A 185 -1.50 -22.80 11.81
C SER A 185 -2.03 -21.48 12.37
N PHE A 186 -1.15 -20.70 13.00
CA PHE A 186 -1.49 -19.39 13.54
C PHE A 186 -1.77 -18.39 12.43
N LEU A 187 -0.92 -18.33 11.39
CA LEU A 187 -1.13 -17.45 10.22
C LEU A 187 -2.51 -17.64 9.56
N THR A 188 -2.92 -18.89 9.36
CA THR A 188 -4.21 -19.22 8.72
C THR A 188 -5.40 -18.82 9.61
N LYS A 189 -5.25 -18.95 10.93
CA LYS A 189 -6.26 -18.54 11.91
C LYS A 189 -6.34 -17.02 12.02
N ARG A 190 -5.19 -16.35 11.98
CA ARG A 190 -5.05 -14.90 12.21
C ARG A 190 -5.86 -14.06 11.24
N GLY A 191 -5.85 -14.40 9.95
CA GLY A 191 -6.68 -13.70 8.97
C GLY A 191 -8.17 -13.71 9.33
N LYS A 192 -8.68 -14.85 9.82
CA LYS A 192 -10.09 -15.00 10.25
C LYS A 192 -10.40 -14.28 11.56
N GLU A 193 -9.44 -14.18 12.47
CA GLU A 193 -9.58 -13.42 13.71
C GLU A 193 -9.62 -11.92 13.46
N LEU A 194 -8.85 -11.45 12.47
CA LEU A 194 -8.74 -10.03 12.14
C LEU A 194 -9.93 -9.53 11.33
N SER A 195 -10.59 -10.37 10.54
CA SER A 195 -11.71 -9.93 9.71
C SER A 195 -12.72 -11.03 9.45
N ASN A 196 -14.01 -10.68 9.45
CA ASN A 196 -15.08 -11.54 8.95
C ASN A 196 -15.24 -11.45 7.42
N ASN A 197 -14.55 -10.52 6.76
CA ASN A 197 -14.62 -10.34 5.32
C ASN A 197 -13.65 -11.31 4.63
N THR A 198 -14.20 -12.21 3.80
CA THR A 198 -13.41 -13.23 3.09
C THR A 198 -12.37 -12.65 2.12
N ARG A 199 -12.58 -11.46 1.54
CA ARG A 199 -11.58 -10.79 0.69
C ARG A 199 -10.39 -10.32 1.51
N VAL A 200 -10.65 -9.73 2.68
CA VAL A 200 -9.59 -9.31 3.61
C VAL A 200 -8.79 -10.52 4.07
N GLN A 201 -9.47 -11.62 4.45
CA GLN A 201 -8.81 -12.87 4.84
C GLN A 201 -7.91 -13.43 3.71
N ASP A 202 -8.42 -13.44 2.47
CA ASP A 202 -7.67 -13.89 1.29
C ASP A 202 -6.48 -12.97 0.99
N ALA A 203 -6.63 -11.65 1.12
CA ALA A 203 -5.57 -10.66 0.93
C ALA A 203 -4.45 -10.80 1.96
N LEU A 204 -4.79 -10.89 3.25
CA LEU A 204 -3.82 -11.13 4.32
C LEU A 204 -3.06 -12.43 4.11
N THR A 205 -3.75 -13.49 3.70
CA THR A 205 -3.10 -14.76 3.36
C THR A 205 -2.19 -14.61 2.14
N SER A 206 -2.62 -13.88 1.11
CA SER A 206 -1.86 -13.65 -0.13
C SER A 206 -0.54 -12.90 0.11
N ILE A 207 -0.63 -11.73 0.76
CA ILE A 207 0.52 -10.85 1.05
C ILE A 207 1.62 -11.64 1.76
N THR A 208 1.21 -12.48 2.71
CA THR A 208 2.14 -13.16 3.61
C THR A 208 2.58 -14.52 3.09
N SER A 209 1.79 -15.21 2.28
CA SER A 209 2.13 -16.54 1.76
C SER A 209 3.12 -16.51 0.60
N LYS A 210 3.11 -15.46 -0.21
CA LYS A 210 3.78 -15.51 -1.53
C LYS A 210 4.71 -14.35 -1.87
N GLY A 211 4.70 -13.19 -1.20
CA GLY A 211 5.38 -12.05 -1.80
C GLY A 211 6.15 -11.10 -0.93
N GLY A 212 5.73 -10.86 0.30
CA GLY A 212 6.20 -9.67 0.98
C GLY A 212 5.72 -8.39 0.29
N LEU A 213 6.01 -7.25 0.91
CA LEU A 213 5.54 -5.94 0.48
C LEU A 213 6.71 -5.03 0.12
N ILE A 214 6.57 -4.23 -0.94
CA ILE A 214 7.54 -3.19 -1.29
C ILE A 214 7.48 -2.07 -0.25
N SER A 215 8.65 -1.59 0.16
CA SER A 215 8.85 -0.37 0.95
C SER A 215 9.43 0.73 0.07
N SER A 216 8.90 1.94 0.12
CA SER A 216 9.49 3.12 -0.53
C SER A 216 10.79 3.59 0.16
N THR A 217 11.19 2.98 1.27
CA THR A 217 12.48 3.24 1.93
C THR A 217 13.60 2.45 1.24
N ALA A 218 14.82 3.00 1.27
CA ALA A 218 16.03 2.34 0.77
C ALA A 218 17.23 2.64 1.68
N LYS A 219 18.04 1.62 1.98
CA LYS A 219 19.29 1.78 2.74
C LYS A 219 20.54 1.81 1.87
N TYR A 220 20.47 1.19 0.70
CA TYR A 220 21.59 1.07 -0.24
C TYR A 220 21.15 1.47 -1.65
N ALA A 221 22.00 2.22 -2.35
CA ALA A 221 21.69 2.80 -3.66
C ALA A 221 21.44 1.78 -4.76
N ASP A 222 21.94 0.57 -4.58
CA ASP A 222 21.85 -0.53 -5.51
C ASP A 222 20.63 -1.44 -5.26
N CYS A 223 19.83 -1.20 -4.20
CA CYS A 223 18.63 -1.99 -3.88
C CYS A 223 17.35 -1.57 -4.59
N GLY A 224 17.26 -0.32 -5.08
CA GLY A 224 16.02 0.30 -5.55
C GLY A 224 15.03 0.60 -4.42
N PHE A 225 14.58 -0.41 -3.68
CA PHE A 225 13.63 -0.33 -2.56
C PHE A 225 13.80 -1.51 -1.58
N ARG A 226 13.35 -1.34 -0.33
CA ARG A 226 13.32 -2.43 0.66
C ARG A 226 12.08 -3.30 0.48
N THR A 227 12.09 -4.49 1.08
CA THR A 227 10.93 -5.39 1.11
C THR A 227 10.65 -5.89 2.52
N LEU A 228 9.39 -5.87 2.94
CA LEU A 228 8.95 -6.61 4.12
C LEU A 228 8.75 -8.06 3.71
N HIS A 229 9.69 -8.93 4.06
CA HIS A 229 9.67 -10.33 3.66
C HIS A 229 9.29 -11.25 4.82
N ARG A 230 8.53 -12.30 4.52
CA ARG A 230 8.22 -13.38 5.47
C ARG A 230 9.35 -14.42 5.42
N ILE A 231 10.10 -14.52 6.51
CA ILE A 231 11.16 -15.50 6.67
C ILE A 231 10.58 -16.79 7.22
N GLN A 232 11.01 -17.94 6.66
CA GLN A 232 10.64 -19.27 7.13
C GLN A 232 11.86 -19.97 7.72
N LYS A 233 11.69 -20.61 8.88
CA LYS A 233 12.66 -21.58 9.38
C LYS A 233 12.17 -23.00 9.14
N THR A 234 12.99 -23.80 8.47
CA THR A 234 12.74 -25.23 8.24
C THR A 234 13.10 -26.02 9.50
N MET A 235 12.09 -26.73 10.03
CA MET A 235 12.13 -27.76 11.10
C MET A 235 12.45 -27.33 12.54
N PRO A 236 11.90 -28.05 13.55
CA PRO A 236 10.80 -29.03 13.48
C PRO A 236 9.39 -28.39 13.57
N LYS A 237 9.30 -27.10 13.92
CA LYS A 237 8.04 -26.33 13.91
C LYS A 237 8.17 -25.31 12.79
N LEU A 238 7.40 -25.45 11.71
CA LEU A 238 7.36 -24.46 10.62
C LEU A 238 6.92 -23.11 11.20
N THR A 239 7.89 -22.25 11.49
CA THR A 239 7.70 -20.92 12.05
C THR A 239 8.10 -19.84 11.05
N TYR A 240 7.42 -18.71 11.16
CA TYR A 240 7.56 -17.57 10.27
C TYR A 240 7.69 -16.27 11.06
N TRP A 241 8.44 -15.31 10.57
CA TRP A 241 8.46 -13.93 11.08
C TRP A 241 8.67 -12.96 9.92
N PHE A 242 8.48 -11.67 10.17
CA PHE A 242 8.74 -10.63 9.17
C PHE A 242 10.07 -9.93 9.43
N GLU A 243 10.79 -9.60 8.36
CA GLU A 243 11.96 -8.74 8.38
C GLU A 243 11.92 -7.76 7.20
N LEU A 244 12.41 -6.54 7.41
CA LEU A 244 12.65 -5.59 6.34
C LEU A 244 14.04 -5.85 5.76
N LEU A 245 14.09 -6.23 4.49
CA LEU A 245 15.31 -6.62 3.80
C LEU A 245 15.62 -5.71 2.62
N ASP A 246 16.92 -5.53 2.41
CA ASP A 246 17.50 -4.89 1.23
C ASP A 246 17.63 -5.93 0.10
N ASN A 247 17.30 -5.53 -1.13
CA ASN A 247 17.16 -6.43 -2.28
C ASN A 247 18.51 -7.02 -2.79
N LEU A 248 19.65 -6.57 -2.25
CA LEU A 248 20.98 -6.82 -2.82
C LEU A 248 21.69 -8.11 -2.42
N ASN A 249 21.29 -8.79 -1.35
CA ASN A 249 22.18 -9.81 -0.80
C ASN A 249 22.22 -11.11 -1.61
N GLY A 250 21.68 -11.17 -2.83
CA GLY A 250 21.78 -12.32 -3.73
C GLY A 250 21.18 -13.63 -3.20
N ALA A 251 20.69 -13.63 -1.96
CA ALA A 251 20.15 -14.78 -1.24
C ALA A 251 18.64 -14.96 -1.46
N TYR A 252 17.98 -13.99 -2.09
CA TYR A 252 16.53 -14.02 -2.33
C TYR A 252 16.23 -13.66 -3.78
N LYS A 253 16.66 -14.55 -4.69
CA LYS A 253 16.54 -14.37 -6.16
C LYS A 253 15.12 -14.45 -6.72
N GLU A 254 14.10 -14.69 -5.91
CA GLU A 254 12.70 -14.81 -6.37
C GLU A 254 11.73 -14.38 -5.27
N LEU A 255 11.78 -13.10 -4.86
CA LEU A 255 10.68 -12.54 -4.11
C LEU A 255 9.55 -12.21 -5.09
N ASN A 256 8.47 -12.97 -5.04
CA ASN A 256 7.22 -12.68 -5.75
C ASN A 256 6.52 -11.47 -5.12
N VAL A 257 7.17 -10.29 -5.11
CA VAL A 257 6.72 -9.15 -4.30
C VAL A 257 5.32 -8.67 -4.73
N GLN A 258 4.47 -8.44 -3.73
CA GLN A 258 3.17 -7.80 -3.94
C GLN A 258 3.29 -6.32 -3.67
N THR A 259 2.68 -5.52 -4.54
CA THR A 259 2.57 -4.08 -4.34
C THR A 259 1.18 -3.77 -3.81
N CYS A 260 1.14 -3.16 -2.63
CA CYS A 260 -0.06 -2.56 -2.06
C CYS A 260 0.24 -1.08 -1.81
N ALA A 261 -0.72 -0.22 -2.09
CA ALA A 261 -0.68 1.17 -1.68
C ALA A 261 -1.36 1.32 -0.32
N ILE A 262 -0.95 2.34 0.43
CA ILE A 262 -1.57 2.76 1.67
C ILE A 262 -2.34 4.05 1.44
N HIS A 263 -3.50 4.16 2.08
CA HIS A 263 -4.26 5.40 2.16
C HIS A 263 -4.40 5.81 3.62
N LYS A 264 -4.22 7.10 3.87
CA LYS A 264 -4.45 7.73 5.18
C LYS A 264 -5.83 8.38 5.21
N PHE A 265 -6.65 8.00 6.18
CA PHE A 265 -8.01 8.54 6.36
C PHE A 265 -8.18 9.13 7.76
#